data_AF-A0A1V6ECV6-F1
#
_entry.id   AF-A0A1V6ECV6-F1
#
_cell.length_a   1.000
_cell.length_b   1.000
_cell.length_c   1.000
_cell.angle_alpha   90.00
_cell.angle_beta   90.00
_cell.angle_gamma   90.00
#
_symmetry.space_group_name_H-M   'P 1'
#
loop_
_entity.id
_entity.type
_entity.pdbx_description
1 polymer ?
#
loop_
_entity_poly.entity_id
_entity_poly.type
_entity_poly.pdbx_seq_one_letter_code
_entity_poly.pdbx_strand_id
1 'polypeptide(L)'
;MEIARNNGAYTVALTDSMDAPITEVAHNVLVARSGLTGFVDSLTAPFSVVNALIAACGIKKDKELLKKLQNLEQIWKEHSIYTMENKKK
;
A
#
# COMPACT_ATOMS: atom_id res chain seq x y z
N MET A 1 -8.76 13.69 9.47
CA MET A 1 -7.51 14.17 8.81
C MET A 1 -7.03 15.50 9.37
N GLU A 2 -7.92 16.39 9.79
CA GLU A 2 -7.57 17.70 10.34
C GLU A 2 -6.59 17.63 11.53
N ILE A 3 -6.82 16.76 12.51
CA ILE A 3 -5.87 16.56 13.63
C ILE A 3 -4.48 16.14 13.12
N ALA A 4 -4.40 15.19 12.18
CA ALA A 4 -3.13 14.74 11.63
C ALA A 4 -2.40 15.87 10.90
N ARG A 5 -3.13 16.65 10.09
CA ARG A 5 -2.60 17.82 9.38
C ARG A 5 -2.13 18.90 10.35
N ASN A 6 -2.91 19.21 11.37
CA ASN A 6 -2.58 20.20 12.40
C ASN A 6 -1.35 19.79 13.22
N ASN A 7 -1.06 18.48 13.31
CA ASN A 7 0.15 17.94 13.91
C ASN A 7 1.32 17.80 12.92
N GLY A 8 1.26 18.43 11.74
CA GLY A 8 2.36 18.46 10.77
C GLY A 8 2.49 17.22 9.89
N ALA A 9 1.53 16.29 9.93
CA ALA A 9 1.57 15.14 9.04
C ALA A 9 1.19 15.54 7.60
N TYR A 10 1.90 14.99 6.62
CA TYR A 10 1.47 15.06 5.23
C TYR A 10 0.31 14.10 5.00
N THR A 11 -0.82 14.61 4.53
CA THR A 11 -2.09 13.88 4.47
C THR A 11 -2.50 13.63 3.01
N VAL A 12 -2.84 12.38 2.68
CA VAL A 12 -3.35 11.99 1.36
C VAL A 12 -4.72 11.34 1.56
N ALA A 13 -5.74 11.85 0.87
CA ALA A 13 -7.07 11.25 0.86
C ALA A 13 -7.19 10.25 -0.28
N LEU A 14 -7.76 9.08 -0.01
CA LEU A 14 -8.24 8.12 -1.02
C LEU A 14 -9.76 8.05 -0.89
N THR A 15 -10.46 8.44 -1.95
CA THR A 15 -11.93 8.58 -1.94
C THR A 15 -12.50 8.23 -3.31
N ASP A 16 -13.81 8.12 -3.43
CA ASP A 16 -14.52 7.83 -4.68
C ASP A 16 -15.02 9.08 -5.41
N SER A 17 -14.95 10.26 -4.77
CA SER A 17 -15.39 11.52 -5.34
C SER A 17 -14.62 12.72 -4.80
N MET A 18 -14.55 13.80 -5.59
CA MET A 18 -13.95 15.06 -5.15
C MET A 18 -14.81 15.81 -4.12
N ASP A 19 -16.11 15.51 -4.06
CA ASP A 19 -17.09 16.17 -3.20
C ASP A 19 -17.05 15.68 -1.76
N ALA A 20 -16.25 14.66 -1.45
CA ALA A 20 -16.12 14.15 -0.10
C ALA A 20 -15.46 15.18 0.83
N PRO A 21 -15.99 15.45 2.04
CA PRO A 21 -15.43 16.46 2.96
C PRO A 21 -13.94 16.28 3.30
N ILE A 22 -13.42 15.06 3.15
CA ILE A 22 -12.03 14.72 3.40
C ILE A 22 -11.05 15.38 2.40
N THR A 23 -11.54 15.78 1.22
CA THR A 23 -10.73 16.41 0.16
C THR A 23 -10.29 17.82 0.54
N GLU A 24 -11.11 18.56 1.29
CA GLU A 24 -10.84 19.94 1.73
C GLU A 24 -9.61 20.03 2.65
N VAL A 25 -9.39 18.99 3.46
CA VAL A 25 -8.31 18.95 4.47
C VAL A 25 -7.11 18.11 4.03
N ALA A 26 -7.14 17.52 2.84
CA ALA A 26 -6.03 16.73 2.29
C ALA A 26 -4.93 17.61 1.68
N HIS A 27 -3.69 17.11 1.60
CA HIS A 27 -2.66 17.72 0.75
C HIS A 27 -2.78 17.21 -0.69
N ASN A 28 -3.05 15.91 -0.86
CA ASN A 28 -3.37 15.30 -2.14
C ASN A 28 -4.64 14.46 -2.03
N VAL A 29 -5.36 14.35 -3.14
CA VAL A 29 -6.56 13.50 -3.27
C VAL A 29 -6.34 12.50 -4.39
N LEU A 30 -6.58 11.23 -4.09
CA LEU A 30 -6.61 10.13 -5.05
C LEU A 30 -8.05 9.66 -5.16
N VAL A 31 -8.60 9.74 -6.37
CA VAL A 31 -9.98 9.34 -6.65
C VAL A 31 -9.98 7.94 -7.28
N ALA A 32 -10.69 7.01 -6.64
CA ALA A 32 -10.87 5.64 -7.11
C ALA A 32 -12.35 5.28 -7.04
N ARG A 33 -12.98 5.07 -8.20
CA ARG A 33 -14.41 4.77 -8.29
C ARG A 33 -14.75 3.51 -7.48
N SER A 34 -15.70 3.63 -6.56
CA SER A 34 -16.31 2.52 -5.83
C SER A 34 -17.64 2.15 -6.54
N GLY A 35 -17.66 1.01 -7.25
CA GLY A 35 -18.88 0.51 -7.88
C GLY A 35 -19.72 -0.28 -6.88
N LEU A 36 -20.98 0.10 -6.63
CA LEU A 36 -21.87 -0.58 -5.68
C LEU A 36 -22.49 -1.89 -6.21
N THR A 37 -22.09 -2.39 -7.38
CA THR A 37 -22.66 -3.61 -7.97
C THR A 37 -22.31 -4.88 -7.18
N GLY A 38 -21.30 -4.82 -6.31
CA GLY A 38 -20.98 -5.82 -5.30
C GLY A 38 -19.89 -5.31 -4.33
N PHE A 39 -19.85 -5.83 -3.09
CA PHE A 39 -18.86 -5.41 -2.07
C PHE A 39 -17.40 -5.63 -2.52
N VAL A 40 -17.15 -6.67 -3.33
CA VAL A 40 -15.81 -6.94 -3.88
C VAL A 40 -15.45 -5.89 -4.93
N ASP A 41 -16.38 -5.56 -5.83
CA ASP A 41 -16.15 -4.57 -6.90
C ASP A 41 -16.00 -3.14 -6.37
N SER A 42 -16.61 -2.81 -5.23
CA SER A 42 -16.48 -1.49 -4.61
C SER A 42 -15.08 -1.21 -4.06
N LEU A 43 -14.29 -2.26 -3.80
CA LEU A 43 -12.98 -2.17 -3.16
C LEU A 43 -11.81 -2.36 -4.16
N THR A 44 -12.03 -3.06 -5.27
CA THR A 44 -10.96 -3.38 -6.23
C THR A 44 -10.17 -2.15 -6.68
N ALA A 45 -10.84 -1.08 -7.12
CA ALA A 45 -10.16 0.13 -7.59
C ALA A 45 -9.38 0.86 -6.48
N PRO A 46 -9.95 1.15 -5.30
CA PRO A 46 -9.19 1.69 -4.16
C PRO A 46 -7.97 0.85 -3.78
N PHE A 47 -8.09 -0.48 -3.72
CA PHE A 47 -6.97 -1.36 -3.37
C PHE A 47 -5.87 -1.39 -4.44
N SER A 48 -6.23 -1.31 -5.73
CA SER A 48 -5.22 -1.16 -6.79
C SER A 48 -4.39 0.11 -6.63
N VAL A 49 -5.00 1.22 -6.19
CA VAL A 49 -4.27 2.47 -5.91
C VAL A 49 -3.32 2.30 -4.73
N VAL A 50 -3.75 1.64 -3.64
CA VAL A 50 -2.88 1.33 -2.49
C VAL A 50 -1.69 0.47 -2.93
N ASN A 51 -1.93 -0.57 -3.74
CA ASN A 51 -0.88 -1.43 -4.26
C ASN A 51 0.11 -0.67 -5.14
N ALA A 52 -0.39 0.25 -5.98
CA ALA A 52 0.47 1.11 -6.80
C ALA A 52 1.35 2.03 -5.94
N LEU A 53 0.83 2.58 -4.83
CA LEU A 53 1.61 3.39 -3.89
C LEU A 53 2.70 2.56 -3.21
N ILE A 54 2.41 1.33 -2.81
CA ILE A 54 3.39 0.40 -2.22
C ILE A 54 4.50 0.12 -3.24
N ALA A 55 4.14 -0.24 -4.47
CA ALA A 55 5.09 -0.52 -5.53
C ALA A 55 5.97 0.71 -5.85
N ALA A 56 5.38 1.89 -5.98
CA ALA A 56 6.11 3.14 -6.22
C ALA A 56 7.07 3.48 -5.07
N CYS A 57 6.64 3.26 -3.81
CA CYS A 57 7.52 3.41 -2.65
C CYS A 57 8.70 2.43 -2.71
N GLY A 58 8.45 1.19 -3.13
CA GLY A 58 9.50 0.18 -3.29
C GLY A 58 10.52 0.55 -4.34
N ILE A 59 10.06 0.97 -5.53
CA ILE A 59 10.93 1.44 -6.62
C ILE A 59 11.78 2.65 -6.17
N LYS A 60 11.19 3.57 -5.41
CA LYS A 60 11.90 4.77 -4.94
C LYS A 60 12.95 4.48 -3.85
N LYS A 61 12.76 3.43 -3.04
CA LYS A 61 13.61 3.07 -1.89
C LYS A 61 14.46 1.82 -2.13
N ASP A 62 14.67 1.47 -3.40
CA ASP A 62 15.11 0.15 -3.87
C ASP A 62 16.23 -0.48 -3.01
N LYS A 63 17.36 0.22 -2.79
CA LYS A 63 18.51 -0.32 -2.04
C LYS A 63 18.22 -0.64 -0.56
N GLU A 64 17.50 0.22 0.14
CA GLU A 64 17.20 0.01 1.57
C GLU A 64 16.12 -1.07 1.74
N LEU A 65 15.11 -1.06 0.86
CA LEU A 65 14.05 -2.05 0.85
C LEU A 65 14.61 -3.45 0.54
N LEU A 66 15.45 -3.57 -0.48
CA LEU A 66 16.06 -4.85 -0.86
C LEU A 66 16.86 -5.45 0.30
N LYS A 67 17.63 -4.62 1.02
CA LYS A 67 18.37 -5.07 2.21
C LYS A 67 17.44 -5.59 3.31
N LYS A 68 16.32 -4.90 3.57
CA LYS A 68 15.32 -5.36 4.56
C LYS A 68 14.65 -6.67 4.14
N LEU A 69 14.30 -6.81 2.86
CA LEU A 69 13.72 -8.03 2.32
C LEU A 69 14.69 -9.20 2.41
N GLN A 70 15.97 -9.00 2.05
CA GLN A 70 17.01 -10.01 2.21
C GLN A 70 17.20 -10.46 3.66
N ASN A 71 17.13 -9.52 4.62
CA ASN A 71 17.18 -9.87 6.04
C ASN A 71 15.98 -10.72 6.48
N LEU A 72 14.77 -10.39 6.00
CA LEU A 72 13.58 -11.19 6.29
C LEU A 72 13.67 -12.60 5.69
N GLU A 73 14.16 -12.71 4.45
CA GLU A 73 14.42 -14.01 3.83
C GLU A 73 15.43 -14.85 4.62
N GLN A 74 16.48 -14.22 5.15
CA GLN A 74 17.48 -14.90 5.97
C GLN A 74 16.87 -15.44 7.27
N ILE A 75 16.07 -14.63 7.97
CA ILE A 75 15.33 -15.06 9.17
C ILE A 75 14.40 -16.24 8.84
N TRP A 76 13.67 -16.15 7.73
CA TRP A 76 12.76 -17.23 7.32
C TRP A 76 13.49 -18.53 6.96
N LYS A 77 14.70 -18.45 6.40
CA LYS A 77 15.57 -19.63 6.17
C LYS A 77 16.05 -20.24 7.49
N GLU A 78 16.50 -19.41 8.43
CA GLU A 78 16.97 -19.86 9.75
C GLU A 78 15.87 -20.58 10.55
N HIS A 79 14.63 -20.09 10.45
CA HIS A 79 13.48 -20.69 11.11
C HIS A 79 12.81 -21.83 10.33
N SER A 80 13.39 -22.27 9.20
CA SER A 80 12.90 -23.41 8.39
C SER A 80 11.41 -23.32 8.02
N ILE A 81 10.89 -22.10 7.87
CA ILE A 81 9.47 -21.85 7.61
C ILE A 81 9.07 -22.34 6.20
N TYR A 82 10.04 -22.42 5.29
CA TYR A 82 9.87 -22.96 3.95
C TYR A 82 10.49 -24.37 3.84
N THR A 83 9.70 -25.33 3.37
CA THR A 83 10.26 -26.58 2.85
C THR A 83 10.94 -26.26 1.53
N MET A 84 12.28 -26.35 1.50
CA MET A 84 13.03 -26.27 0.25
C MET A 84 12.70 -27.54 -0.54
N GLU A 85 11.85 -27.44 -1.57
CA GLU A 85 11.66 -28.54 -2.52
C GLU A 85 13.00 -28.79 -3.22
N ASN A 86 13.72 -29.81 -2.74
CA ASN A 86 14.84 -30.37 -3.47
C ASN A 86 14.29 -30.95 -4.77
N LYS A 87 14.39 -30.18 -5.87
CA LYS A 87 14.29 -30.75 -7.22
C LYS A 87 15.41 -31.79 -7.35
N LYS A 88 15.04 -33.05 -7.15
CA LYS A 88 15.90 -34.20 -7.47
C LYS A 88 16.32 -34.07 -8.93
N LYS A 89 17.64 -34.05 -9.15
CA LYS A 89 18.27 -34.17 -10.46
C LYS A 89 17.86 -35.48 -11.13
#